data_AF-A0A139QI94-F1
#
_entry.id   AF-A0A139QI94-F1
#
_cell.length_a   1.000
_cell.length_b   1.000
_cell.length_c   1.000
_cell.angle_alpha   90.00
_cell.angle_beta   90.00
_cell.angle_gamma   90.00
#
_symmetry.space_group_name_H-M   'P 1'
#
loop_
_entity.id
_entity.type
_entity.pdbx_description
1 polymer ?
#
loop_
_entity_poly.entity_id
_entity_poly.type
_entity_poly.pdbx_seq_one_letter_code
_entity_poly.pdbx_strand_id
1 'polypeptide(L)'
;MGTYYWFINGVRQNQGWRTAWGMTYFTDNTGRALQGTYKVGSTVYDFGNNGTFFVRGVVKDAYVNVPGVGWRWVQNGKMFTGFKFYMGTFYWFQNGIRQDNGWRHAWGMTYYTDNQGRAVQGWRNIGGKNYYFGNNGTFFLRNTQPANPGNGGNNKVQPGENGGFDAGATDNGNNSDKWGNIG
;
A
#
# COMPACT_ATOMS: atom_id res chain seq x y z
N MET A 1 -12.61 27.54 -2.60
CA MET A 1 -12.22 27.01 -1.27
C MET A 1 -11.47 28.11 -0.53
N GLY A 2 -11.93 28.47 0.68
CA GLY A 2 -11.34 29.55 1.47
C GLY A 2 -9.97 29.16 2.04
N THR A 3 -9.05 30.11 2.10
CA THR A 3 -7.80 29.96 2.86
C THR A 3 -7.99 30.62 4.22
N TYR A 4 -7.75 29.89 5.30
CA TYR A 4 -7.87 30.42 6.66
C TYR A 4 -6.50 30.77 7.21
N TYR A 5 -6.42 31.90 7.92
CA TYR A 5 -5.21 32.38 8.57
C TYR A 5 -5.46 32.53 10.06
N TRP A 6 -4.43 32.37 10.87
CA TRP A 6 -4.54 32.55 12.31
C TRP A 6 -4.07 33.93 12.75
N PHE A 7 -4.85 34.62 13.58
CA PHE A 7 -4.52 35.92 14.14
C PHE A 7 -4.64 35.89 15.67
N ILE A 8 -3.74 36.59 16.36
CA ILE A 8 -3.81 36.86 17.79
C ILE A 8 -3.70 38.37 17.96
N ASN A 9 -4.71 39.01 18.54
CA ASN A 9 -4.77 40.46 18.73
C ASN A 9 -4.47 41.26 17.44
N GLY A 10 -5.04 40.81 16.31
CA GLY A 10 -4.82 41.44 15.00
C GLY A 10 -3.48 41.08 14.32
N VAL A 11 -2.58 40.36 14.99
CA VAL A 11 -1.29 39.94 14.44
C VAL A 11 -1.37 38.55 13.84
N ARG A 12 -1.05 38.41 12.56
CA ARG A 12 -0.99 37.10 11.88
C ARG A 12 0.09 36.23 12.50
N GLN A 13 -0.28 35.00 12.83
CA GLN A 13 0.65 34.00 13.36
C GLN A 13 1.22 33.17 12.22
N ASN A 14 2.53 32.94 12.23
CA ASN A 14 3.22 32.08 11.26
C ASN A 14 3.08 30.61 11.68
N GLN A 15 4.08 29.76 11.40
CA GLN A 15 3.98 28.32 11.59
C GLN A 15 3.71 27.93 13.05
N GLY A 16 2.90 26.88 13.24
CA GLY A 16 2.79 26.19 14.52
C GLY A 16 1.40 25.72 14.87
N TRP A 17 1.35 25.01 16.00
CA TRP A 17 0.12 24.48 16.60
C TRP A 17 -0.75 25.60 17.18
N ARG A 18 -2.05 25.50 16.98
CA ARG A 18 -3.05 26.45 17.46
C ARG A 18 -4.24 25.69 18.06
N THR A 19 -4.90 26.29 19.04
CA THR A 19 -6.09 25.70 19.67
C THR A 19 -7.20 26.75 19.78
N ALA A 20 -8.40 26.38 19.36
CA ALA A 20 -9.62 27.15 19.60
C ALA A 20 -10.81 26.21 19.63
N TRP A 21 -11.84 26.54 20.41
CA TRP A 21 -13.08 25.74 20.48
C TRP A 21 -12.86 24.26 20.83
N GLY A 22 -11.81 23.96 21.62
CA GLY A 22 -11.41 22.59 21.96
C GLY A 22 -10.77 21.81 20.81
N MET A 23 -10.54 22.43 19.65
CA MET A 23 -9.95 21.83 18.46
C MET A 23 -8.51 22.30 18.24
N THR A 24 -7.69 21.43 17.68
CA THR A 24 -6.28 21.71 17.38
C THR A 24 -6.07 21.88 15.88
N TYR A 25 -5.29 22.88 15.50
CA TYR A 25 -4.97 23.26 14.12
C TYR A 25 -3.46 23.40 13.96
N PHE A 26 -2.98 23.38 12.72
CA PHE A 26 -1.60 23.73 12.40
C PHE A 26 -1.57 24.79 11.30
N THR A 27 -0.70 25.78 11.46
CA THR A 27 -0.46 26.84 10.48
C THR A 27 0.90 26.67 9.82
N ASP A 28 1.03 26.99 8.54
CA ASP A 28 2.31 27.00 7.82
C ASP A 28 3.11 28.30 8.01
N ASN A 29 4.26 28.42 7.36
CA ASN A 29 5.15 29.59 7.47
C ASN A 29 4.49 30.91 7.03
N THR A 30 3.43 30.84 6.22
CA THR A 30 2.67 32.01 5.78
C THR A 30 1.47 32.32 6.68
N GLY A 31 1.24 31.47 7.69
CA GLY A 31 0.13 31.55 8.62
C GLY A 31 -1.16 30.89 8.14
N ARG A 32 -1.12 30.16 7.01
CA ARG A 32 -2.29 29.45 6.47
C ARG A 32 -2.54 28.17 7.28
N ALA A 33 -3.79 27.92 7.65
CA ALA A 33 -4.19 26.67 8.28
C ALA A 33 -4.09 25.50 7.28
N LEU A 34 -3.52 24.38 7.73
CA LEU A 34 -3.38 23.18 6.91
C LEU A 34 -4.73 22.46 6.71
N GLN A 35 -4.93 21.91 5.52
CA GLN A 35 -6.12 21.14 5.14
C GLN A 35 -5.69 19.93 4.33
N GLY A 36 -6.08 18.73 4.76
CA GLY A 36 -5.72 17.45 4.16
C GLY A 36 -4.65 16.72 4.97
N THR A 37 -3.91 15.84 4.33
CA THR A 37 -2.90 15.02 4.98
C THR A 37 -1.53 15.69 4.93
N TYR A 38 -1.01 16.19 6.04
CA TYR A 38 0.27 16.92 6.07
C TYR A 38 1.27 16.29 7.04
N LYS A 39 2.55 16.36 6.67
CA LYS A 39 3.67 16.05 7.57
C LYS A 39 4.01 17.29 8.40
N VAL A 40 3.93 17.15 9.72
CA VAL A 40 4.36 18.14 10.71
C VAL A 40 5.47 17.51 11.56
N GLY A 41 6.68 18.05 11.46
CA GLY A 41 7.86 17.40 12.04
C GLY A 41 8.09 16.02 11.40
N SER A 42 8.15 14.96 12.21
CA SER A 42 8.29 13.58 11.74
C SER A 42 6.95 12.85 11.53
N THR A 43 5.83 13.46 11.92
CA THR A 43 4.52 12.81 11.99
C THR A 43 3.57 13.33 10.91
N VAL A 44 2.80 12.44 10.32
CA VAL A 44 1.78 12.75 9.32
C VAL A 44 0.40 12.77 9.98
N TYR A 45 -0.28 13.91 9.87
CA TYR A 45 -1.60 14.18 10.43
C TYR A 45 -2.67 14.34 9.34
N ASP A 46 -3.91 13.99 9.67
CA ASP A 46 -5.08 14.35 8.87
C ASP A 46 -5.74 15.60 9.47
N PHE A 47 -5.70 16.72 8.72
CA PHE A 47 -6.40 17.98 9.03
C PHE A 47 -7.76 18.09 8.33
N GLY A 48 -8.13 17.03 7.61
CA GLY A 48 -9.37 16.95 6.88
C GLY A 48 -9.49 17.81 5.66
N ASN A 49 -10.50 17.53 4.83
CA ASN A 49 -10.69 18.20 3.55
C ASN A 49 -12.07 18.87 3.37
N ASN A 50 -12.81 19.05 4.46
CA ASN A 50 -14.16 19.61 4.49
C ASN A 50 -14.18 21.08 4.99
N GLY A 51 -13.06 21.79 4.89
CA GLY A 51 -12.97 23.19 5.32
C GLY A 51 -13.01 23.42 6.83
N THR A 52 -12.79 22.38 7.66
CA THR A 52 -12.75 22.54 9.12
C THR A 52 -11.34 22.67 9.70
N PHE A 53 -10.29 22.29 8.95
CA PHE A 53 -8.85 22.51 9.23
C PHE A 53 -8.28 21.94 10.54
N PHE A 54 -9.11 21.39 11.42
CA PHE A 54 -8.65 20.82 12.68
C PHE A 54 -8.12 19.39 12.47
N VAL A 55 -7.19 19.00 13.34
CA VAL A 55 -6.59 17.66 13.37
C VAL A 55 -7.64 16.61 13.72
N ARG A 56 -7.82 15.61 12.86
CA ARG A 56 -8.59 14.39 13.14
C ARG A 56 -7.77 13.30 13.81
N GLY A 57 -6.45 13.41 13.71
CA GLY A 57 -5.47 12.52 14.31
C GLY A 57 -4.28 12.31 13.40
N VAL A 58 -3.43 11.34 13.76
CA VAL A 58 -2.40 10.84 12.85
C VAL A 58 -3.03 9.94 11.80
N VAL A 59 -2.42 9.86 10.62
CA VAL A 59 -2.82 8.85 9.62
C VAL A 59 -2.54 7.46 10.20
N LYS A 60 -3.59 6.66 10.40
CA LYS A 60 -3.49 5.36 11.08
C LYS A 60 -2.82 4.30 10.21
N ASP A 61 -3.31 4.06 9.00
CA ASP A 61 -2.73 3.08 8.08
C ASP A 61 -3.28 3.29 6.66
N ALA A 62 -2.58 4.02 5.79
CA ALA A 62 -3.08 4.34 4.45
C ALA A 62 -1.98 4.74 3.46
N TYR A 63 -2.25 4.51 2.16
CA TYR A 63 -1.51 5.12 1.06
C TYR A 63 -2.10 6.49 0.73
N VAL A 64 -1.34 7.55 1.01
CA VAL A 64 -1.83 8.94 0.97
C VAL A 64 -0.84 9.85 0.25
N ASN A 65 -1.35 10.85 -0.47
CA ASN A 65 -0.52 11.91 -1.00
C ASN A 65 -0.23 12.92 0.12
N VAL A 66 1.03 13.03 0.50
CA VAL A 66 1.49 14.03 1.47
C VAL A 66 2.05 15.23 0.69
N PRO A 67 1.42 16.42 0.73
CA PRO A 67 1.88 17.59 -0.01
C PRO A 67 3.36 17.90 0.26
N GLY A 68 4.10 18.20 -0.81
CA GLY A 68 5.55 18.44 -0.75
C GLY A 68 6.42 17.19 -0.53
N VAL A 69 5.83 16.02 -0.30
CA VAL A 69 6.54 14.74 -0.09
C VAL A 69 6.15 13.72 -1.18
N GLY A 70 4.90 13.72 -1.60
CA GLY A 70 4.31 12.80 -2.57
C GLY A 70 3.58 11.62 -1.93
N TRP A 71 3.22 10.63 -2.74
CA TRP A 71 2.52 9.45 -2.27
C TRP A 71 3.38 8.61 -1.33
N ARG A 72 2.83 8.28 -0.16
CA ARG A 72 3.49 7.48 0.86
C ARG A 72 2.52 6.49 1.47
N TRP A 73 3.01 5.29 1.77
CA TRP A 73 2.36 4.47 2.78
C TRP A 73 2.72 5.00 4.17
N VAL A 74 1.71 5.38 4.94
CA VAL A 74 1.84 5.92 6.28
C VAL A 74 1.13 5.00 7.26
N GLN A 75 1.81 4.66 8.35
CA GLN A 75 1.24 3.87 9.45
C GLN A 75 1.59 4.54 10.78
N ASN A 76 0.57 4.74 11.62
CA ASN A 76 0.67 5.42 12.92
C ASN A 76 1.40 6.77 12.84
N GLY A 77 1.07 7.55 11.81
CA GLY A 77 1.68 8.84 11.52
C GLY A 77 3.12 8.78 10.98
N LYS A 78 3.71 7.61 10.80
CA LYS A 78 5.09 7.43 10.34
C LYS A 78 5.14 6.82 8.95
N MET A 79 6.20 7.11 8.22
CA MET A 79 6.45 6.50 6.91
C MET A 79 6.73 5.00 7.10
N PHE A 80 5.95 4.15 6.42
CA PHE A 80 6.01 2.70 6.62
C PHE A 80 7.15 2.05 5.84
N THR A 81 7.81 1.05 6.46
CA THR A 81 8.80 0.20 5.79
C THR A 81 8.42 -1.25 6.00
N GLY A 82 8.35 -2.01 4.90
CA GLY A 82 7.98 -3.42 4.91
C GLY A 82 6.92 -3.76 3.86
N PHE A 83 6.28 -4.91 4.05
CA PHE A 83 5.20 -5.37 3.18
C PHE A 83 3.83 -4.87 3.62
N LYS A 84 3.02 -4.47 2.64
CA LYS A 84 1.61 -4.22 2.83
C LYS A 84 0.78 -4.97 1.80
N PHE A 85 -0.20 -5.73 2.28
CA PHE A 85 -1.22 -6.31 1.43
C PHE A 85 -2.25 -5.25 1.08
N TYR A 86 -2.42 -4.98 -0.21
CA TYR A 86 -3.32 -3.96 -0.72
C TYR A 86 -3.74 -4.33 -2.15
N MET A 87 -5.00 -4.06 -2.54
CA MET A 87 -5.48 -4.33 -3.90
C MET A 87 -5.16 -5.75 -4.42
N GLY A 88 -5.30 -6.76 -3.55
CA GLY A 88 -5.14 -8.18 -3.89
C GLY A 88 -3.70 -8.70 -4.02
N THR A 89 -2.67 -7.92 -3.65
CA THR A 89 -1.27 -8.38 -3.65
C THR A 89 -0.45 -7.67 -2.58
N PHE A 90 0.78 -8.10 -2.39
CA PHE A 90 1.75 -7.40 -1.55
C PHE A 90 2.52 -6.33 -2.33
N TYR A 91 2.75 -5.20 -1.68
CA TYR A 91 3.67 -4.15 -2.12
C TYR A 91 4.76 -3.96 -1.08
N TRP A 92 5.97 -3.63 -1.54
CA TRP A 92 7.08 -3.29 -0.65
C TRP A 92 7.26 -1.77 -0.56
N PHE A 93 7.34 -1.28 0.68
CA PHE A 93 7.60 0.13 0.96
C PHE A 93 8.92 0.29 1.72
N GLN A 94 9.65 1.35 1.38
CA GLN A 94 10.82 1.79 2.12
C GLN A 94 10.68 3.29 2.41
N ASN A 95 10.65 3.65 3.69
CA ASN A 95 10.35 5.02 4.13
C ASN A 95 9.08 5.57 3.48
N GLY A 96 8.05 4.73 3.40
CA GLY A 96 6.75 5.01 2.80
C GLY A 96 6.73 5.01 1.27
N ILE A 97 7.88 4.88 0.60
CA ILE A 97 7.98 4.90 -0.86
C ILE A 97 7.83 3.48 -1.41
N ARG A 98 6.89 3.28 -2.35
CA ARG A 98 6.70 2.00 -3.04
C ARG A 98 7.96 1.66 -3.84
N GLN A 99 8.44 0.43 -3.71
CA GLN A 99 9.60 -0.05 -4.46
C GLN A 99 9.15 -1.03 -5.54
N ASP A 100 9.57 -0.75 -6.76
CA ASP A 100 9.22 -1.54 -7.95
C ASP A 100 10.43 -2.41 -8.37
N ASN A 101 10.19 -3.40 -9.24
CA ASN A 101 11.21 -4.24 -9.90
C ASN A 101 12.29 -4.77 -8.96
N GLY A 102 11.95 -5.63 -8.00
CA GLY A 102 13.02 -6.21 -7.19
C GLY A 102 12.65 -7.30 -6.21
N TRP A 103 13.73 -7.99 -5.82
CA TRP A 103 13.74 -9.01 -4.78
C TRP A 103 13.57 -8.40 -3.41
N ARG A 104 12.75 -9.06 -2.58
CA ARG A 104 12.41 -8.64 -1.23
C ARG A 104 12.44 -9.84 -0.30
N HIS A 105 12.77 -9.61 0.96
CA HIS A 105 12.81 -10.66 1.98
C HIS A 105 11.99 -10.24 3.20
N ALA A 106 11.09 -11.13 3.64
CA ALA A 106 10.28 -10.93 4.83
C ALA A 106 9.75 -12.27 5.33
N TRP A 107 9.55 -12.39 6.65
CA TRP A 107 9.05 -13.63 7.27
C TRP A 107 9.85 -14.88 6.90
N GLY A 108 11.17 -14.75 6.71
CA GLY A 108 12.05 -15.85 6.27
C GLY A 108 11.87 -16.27 4.81
N MET A 109 11.04 -15.56 4.04
CA MET A 109 10.66 -15.90 2.67
C MET A 109 11.13 -14.85 1.67
N THR A 110 11.34 -15.26 0.43
CA THR A 110 11.78 -14.40 -0.67
C THR A 110 10.63 -14.11 -1.62
N TYR A 111 10.49 -12.87 -2.05
CA TYR A 111 9.44 -12.38 -2.93
C TYR A 111 10.05 -11.56 -4.06
N TYR A 112 9.30 -11.36 -5.14
CA TYR A 112 9.66 -10.42 -6.20
C TYR A 112 8.50 -9.47 -6.49
N THR A 113 8.82 -8.18 -6.58
CA THR A 113 7.89 -7.11 -6.98
C THR A 113 8.13 -6.73 -8.43
N ASP A 114 7.06 -6.66 -9.24
CA ASP A 114 7.12 -6.30 -10.65
C ASP A 114 7.28 -4.78 -10.89
N ASN A 115 7.16 -4.34 -12.14
CA ASN A 115 7.29 -2.93 -12.51
C ASN A 115 6.18 -2.01 -11.98
N GLN A 116 5.10 -2.58 -11.45
CA GLN A 116 4.04 -1.87 -10.74
C GLN A 116 4.18 -2.00 -9.22
N GLY A 117 5.26 -2.63 -8.74
CA GLY A 117 5.52 -2.88 -7.32
C GLY A 117 4.71 -4.04 -6.74
N ARG A 118 3.98 -4.79 -7.58
CA ARG A 118 3.11 -5.88 -7.15
C ARG A 118 3.94 -7.14 -6.93
N ALA A 119 3.74 -7.82 -5.80
CA ALA A 119 4.30 -9.14 -5.61
C ALA A 119 3.70 -10.11 -6.65
N VAL A 120 4.58 -10.87 -7.29
CA VAL A 120 4.22 -11.77 -8.40
C VAL A 120 3.82 -13.17 -7.93
N GLN A 121 3.08 -13.87 -8.78
CA GLN A 121 2.72 -15.29 -8.61
C GLN A 121 3.02 -16.06 -9.89
N GLY A 122 2.97 -17.38 -9.78
CA GLY A 122 3.21 -18.29 -10.88
C GLY A 122 4.67 -18.30 -11.32
N TRP A 123 4.88 -18.79 -12.53
CA TRP A 123 6.19 -18.77 -13.19
C TRP A 123 6.52 -17.36 -13.69
N ARG A 124 7.75 -16.91 -13.43
CA ARG A 124 8.30 -15.63 -13.87
C ARG A 124 9.72 -15.79 -14.37
N ASN A 125 10.00 -15.23 -15.54
CA ASN A 125 11.37 -15.09 -16.03
C ASN A 125 11.93 -13.76 -15.52
N ILE A 126 12.99 -13.80 -14.72
CA ILE A 126 13.64 -12.63 -14.14
C ILE A 126 15.13 -12.76 -14.42
N GLY A 127 15.68 -11.85 -15.23
CA GLY A 127 17.11 -11.86 -15.59
C GLY A 127 17.57 -13.17 -16.24
N GLY A 128 16.74 -13.78 -17.09
CA GLY A 128 17.09 -15.02 -17.78
C GLY A 128 17.10 -16.26 -16.87
N LYS A 129 16.37 -16.23 -15.75
CA LYS A 129 16.12 -17.41 -14.90
C LYS A 129 14.64 -17.52 -14.59
N ASN A 130 14.12 -18.74 -14.47
CA ASN A 130 12.71 -18.98 -14.19
C ASN A 130 12.51 -19.22 -12.69
N TYR A 131 11.54 -18.52 -12.12
CA TYR A 131 11.21 -18.55 -10.70
C TYR A 131 9.72 -18.84 -10.52
N TYR A 132 9.38 -19.75 -9.60
CA TYR A 132 8.00 -20.07 -9.26
C TYR A 132 7.63 -19.50 -7.89
N PHE A 133 6.66 -18.59 -7.85
CA PHE A 133 6.22 -17.87 -6.63
C PHE A 133 4.91 -18.41 -6.02
N GLY A 134 4.51 -19.63 -6.40
CA GLY A 134 3.21 -20.19 -6.02
C GLY A 134 2.03 -19.51 -6.73
N ASN A 135 0.83 -20.07 -6.61
CA ASN A 135 -0.39 -19.51 -7.21
C ASN A 135 -1.60 -19.58 -6.25
N ASN A 136 -1.34 -19.53 -4.94
CA ASN A 136 -2.32 -19.75 -3.87
C ASN A 136 -2.42 -18.57 -2.90
N GLY A 137 -2.06 -17.36 -3.33
CA GLY A 137 -2.10 -16.18 -2.47
C GLY A 137 -0.88 -15.98 -1.57
N THR A 138 0.15 -16.83 -1.64
CA THR A 138 1.32 -16.70 -0.73
C THR A 138 2.50 -15.91 -1.30
N PHE A 139 2.62 -15.77 -2.62
CA PHE A 139 3.57 -14.91 -3.35
C PHE A 139 5.08 -15.16 -3.13
N PHE A 140 5.46 -16.06 -2.23
CA PHE A 140 6.86 -16.35 -1.97
C PHE A 140 7.44 -17.37 -2.96
N LEU A 141 8.73 -17.23 -3.21
CA LEU A 141 9.53 -18.10 -4.05
C LEU A 141 9.56 -19.53 -3.51
N ARG A 142 9.16 -20.50 -4.35
CA ARG A 142 9.17 -21.93 -4.04
C ARG A 142 10.25 -22.69 -4.79
N ASN A 143 10.55 -22.30 -6.02
CA ASN A 143 11.47 -23.02 -6.88
C ASN A 143 12.19 -22.07 -7.87
N THR A 144 13.43 -22.40 -8.20
CA THR A 144 14.28 -21.71 -9.17
C THR A 144 14.78 -22.70 -10.21
N GLN A 145 14.64 -22.38 -11.50
CA GLN A 145 15.20 -23.16 -12.59
C GLN A 145 16.11 -22.28 -13.46
N PRO A 146 17.22 -22.82 -14.00
CA PRO A 146 17.98 -22.14 -15.04
C PRO A 146 17.07 -21.86 -16.25
N ALA A 147 17.31 -20.79 -17.01
CA ALA A 147 16.55 -20.57 -18.25
C ALA A 147 16.71 -21.81 -19.13
N ASN A 148 15.57 -22.43 -19.48
CA ASN A 148 15.57 -23.50 -20.45
C ASN A 148 15.75 -22.86 -21.84
N PRO A 149 16.84 -23.12 -22.59
CA PRO A 149 17.10 -22.46 -23.87
C PRO A 149 16.15 -22.90 -25.01
N GLY A 150 15.23 -23.83 -24.76
CA GLY A 150 14.25 -24.20 -25.76
C GLY A 150 13.22 -25.15 -25.21
N ASN A 151 11.99 -24.68 -25.01
CA ASN A 151 10.81 -25.45 -25.36
C ASN A 151 9.59 -24.52 -25.41
N GLY A 152 9.21 -24.10 -26.62
CA GLY A 152 7.83 -23.73 -26.89
C GLY A 152 7.01 -25.02 -26.84
N GLY A 153 6.31 -25.26 -25.74
CA GLY A 153 5.54 -26.48 -25.57
C GLY A 153 4.54 -26.36 -24.43
N ASN A 154 3.26 -26.42 -24.79
CA ASN A 154 2.09 -26.54 -23.93
C ASN A 154 2.38 -27.32 -22.64
N ASN A 155 2.33 -26.66 -21.48
CA ASN A 155 2.28 -27.37 -20.21
C ASN A 155 0.87 -27.26 -19.62
N LYS A 156 0.02 -28.22 -20.01
CA LYS A 156 -1.09 -28.68 -19.16
C LYS A 156 -0.49 -28.98 -17.79
N VAL A 157 -0.82 -28.19 -16.77
CA VAL A 157 -0.43 -28.50 -15.40
C VAL A 157 -1.35 -29.62 -14.91
N GLN A 158 -0.80 -30.83 -14.91
CA GLN A 158 -1.38 -31.97 -14.20
C GLN A 158 -1.18 -31.72 -12.69
N PRO A 159 -2.26 -31.71 -11.86
CA PRO A 159 -2.11 -31.63 -10.42
C PRO A 159 -1.83 -33.02 -9.86
N GLY A 160 -0.77 -33.15 -9.09
CA GLY A 160 -0.53 -34.28 -8.20
C GLY A 160 0.69 -33.99 -7.33
N GLU A 161 0.78 -34.39 -6.08
CA GLU A 161 -0.18 -34.95 -5.12
C GLU A 161 0.52 -34.81 -3.75
N ASN A 162 -0.28 -34.55 -2.71
CA ASN A 162 -0.08 -34.92 -1.30
C ASN A 162 1.06 -34.30 -0.46
N GLY A 163 0.64 -33.38 0.41
CA GLY A 163 1.25 -33.08 1.70
C GLY A 163 0.19 -32.36 2.54
N GLY A 164 -0.73 -33.14 3.11
CA GLY A 164 -1.95 -32.64 3.74
C GLY A 164 -1.73 -31.88 5.03
N PHE A 165 -2.58 -30.88 5.27
CA PHE A 165 -3.10 -30.56 6.59
C PHE A 165 -4.57 -30.17 6.43
N ASP A 166 -5.39 -30.97 7.10
CA ASP A 166 -6.83 -30.82 7.28
C ASP A 166 -7.12 -29.58 8.13
N ALA A 167 -7.99 -28.71 7.63
CA ALA A 167 -8.83 -27.86 8.44
C ALA A 167 -10.14 -27.68 7.66
N GLY A 168 -11.01 -28.68 7.80
CA GLY A 168 -12.34 -28.69 7.24
C GLY A 168 -13.17 -27.43 7.55
N ALA A 169 -13.79 -26.91 6.51
CA ALA A 169 -15.20 -26.54 6.54
C ALA A 169 -15.76 -26.77 5.12
N THR A 170 -16.67 -27.74 5.06
CA THR A 170 -17.51 -28.15 3.93
C THR A 170 -18.56 -27.09 3.60
N ASP A 171 -18.90 -26.87 2.34
CA ASP A 171 -20.12 -27.42 1.73
C ASP A 171 -20.28 -26.92 0.28
N ASN A 172 -20.94 -27.79 -0.48
CA ASN A 172 -21.12 -27.97 -1.89
C ASN A 172 -21.86 -26.85 -2.63
N GLY A 173 -21.60 -26.87 -3.94
CA GLY A 173 -22.72 -27.10 -4.85
C GLY A 173 -22.98 -25.98 -5.83
N ASN A 174 -22.55 -26.21 -7.08
CA ASN A 174 -23.22 -25.84 -8.32
C ASN A 174 -24.13 -24.60 -8.29
N ASN A 175 -23.77 -23.58 -9.08
CA ASN A 175 -24.55 -23.38 -10.30
C ASN A 175 -23.80 -22.51 -11.32
N SER A 176 -23.64 -23.09 -12.51
CA SER A 176 -23.73 -22.39 -13.77
C SER A 176 -25.01 -21.55 -13.82
N ASP A 177 -24.90 -20.26 -14.12
CA ASP A 177 -25.58 -19.62 -15.27
C ASP A 177 -25.77 -18.10 -15.07
N LYS A 178 -25.13 -17.37 -16.00
CA LYS A 178 -25.73 -16.33 -16.87
C LYS A 178 -26.23 -15.00 -16.30
N TRP A 179 -26.19 -14.07 -17.27
CA TRP A 179 -26.85 -12.78 -17.39
C TRP A 179 -26.12 -11.62 -16.69
N GLY A 180 -25.84 -10.50 -17.35
CA GLY A 180 -26.40 -9.96 -18.58
C GLY A 180 -26.50 -8.45 -18.39
N ASN A 181 -26.26 -7.70 -19.47
CA ASN A 181 -26.62 -6.28 -19.61
C ASN A 181 -27.94 -5.92 -18.94
N ILE A 182 -27.98 -4.70 -18.39
CA ILE A 182 -29.02 -3.64 -18.42
C ILE A 182 -28.40 -2.54 -17.52
N GLY A 183 -28.36 -1.25 -17.81
CA GLY A 183 -28.98 -0.35 -18.77
C GLY A 183 -28.69 1.05 -18.25
#